data_AF-A0A2R6C7C1-F1
#
_entry.id   AF-A0A2R6C7C1-F1
#
_cell.length_a   1.000
_cell.length_b   1.000
_cell.length_c   1.000
_cell.angle_alpha   90.00
_cell.angle_beta   90.00
_cell.angle_gamma   90.00
#
_symmetry.space_group_name_H-M   'P 1'
#
loop_
_entity.id
_entity.type
_entity.pdbx_description
1 polymer ?
#
loop_
_entity_poly.entity_id
_entity_poly.type
_entity_poly.pdbx_seq_one_letter_code
_entity_poly.pdbx_strand_id
1 'polypeptide(L)'
;MLRELGVDPLGLSLDSLLLFSPPKLTDTVLQELKRAGVKADTIGRVEAGRGCYIVRDGGESPLTPLFRESPYTKIKKLVGTEPPERKKEMGELLEHAANEALRKKARVVRRVLLKYRKRELSFK
;
A
#
# COMPACT_ATOMS: atom_id res chain seq x y z
N MET A 1 -22.40 7.59 4.57
CA MET A 1 -21.11 8.25 4.27
C MET A 1 -20.17 7.45 3.34
N LEU A 2 -19.44 6.41 3.76
CA LEU A 2 -18.42 5.75 2.89
C LEU A 2 -19.02 5.10 1.63
N ARG A 3 -20.12 4.36 1.80
CA ARG A 3 -20.83 3.71 0.69
C ARG A 3 -21.43 4.71 -0.30
N GLU A 4 -21.96 5.83 0.18
CA GLU A 4 -22.47 6.94 -0.66
C GLU A 4 -21.36 7.60 -1.49
N LEU A 5 -20.13 7.63 -0.95
CA LEU A 5 -18.95 8.10 -1.67
C LEU A 5 -18.35 7.05 -2.62
N GLY A 6 -18.94 5.85 -2.67
CA GLY A 6 -18.45 4.72 -3.45
C GLY A 6 -17.14 4.15 -2.91
N VAL A 7 -16.83 4.35 -1.62
CA VAL A 7 -15.63 3.81 -0.99
C VAL A 7 -15.98 2.50 -0.30
N ASP A 8 -15.26 1.42 -0.63
CA ASP A 8 -15.39 0.16 0.09
C ASP A 8 -14.67 0.28 1.44
N PRO A 9 -15.37 0.18 2.59
CA PRO A 9 -14.74 0.27 3.90
C PRO A 9 -13.70 -0.82 4.16
N LEU A 10 -13.79 -1.99 3.52
CA LEU A 10 -12.80 -3.07 3.67
C LEU A 10 -11.49 -2.78 2.91
N GLY A 11 -11.52 -1.84 1.96
CA GLY A 11 -10.36 -1.38 1.22
C GLY A 11 -9.67 -0.17 1.83
N LEU A 12 -10.06 0.22 3.06
CA LEU A 12 -9.42 1.29 3.81
C LEU A 12 -8.53 0.69 4.90
N SER A 13 -7.39 1.34 5.16
CA SER A 13 -6.63 1.06 6.37
C SER A 13 -7.44 1.56 7.56
N LEU A 14 -8.06 0.64 8.27
CA LEU A 14 -8.73 0.90 9.54
C LEU A 14 -7.74 0.56 10.67
N ASP A 15 -7.80 1.30 11.77
CA ASP A 15 -7.08 0.95 13.01
C ASP A 15 -7.77 -0.25 13.68
N SER A 16 -7.80 -1.38 12.98
CA SER A 16 -8.50 -2.61 13.36
C SER A 16 -7.56 -3.80 13.18
N LEU A 17 -7.59 -4.71 14.13
CA LEU A 17 -6.77 -5.93 14.11
C LEU A 17 -7.63 -7.14 13.78
N LEU A 18 -7.14 -8.00 12.89
CA LEU A 18 -7.72 -9.31 12.63
C LEU A 18 -7.00 -10.35 13.50
N LEU A 19 -7.77 -11.10 14.28
CA LEU A 19 -7.26 -12.15 15.17
C LEU A 19 -7.86 -13.50 14.79
N PHE A 20 -7.01 -14.52 14.76
CA PHE A 20 -7.43 -15.92 14.62
C PHE A 20 -7.30 -16.61 15.97
N SER A 21 -8.34 -17.34 16.39
CA SER A 21 -8.33 -18.11 17.64
C SER A 21 -8.93 -19.50 17.43
N PRO A 22 -8.49 -20.51 18.19
CA PRO A 22 -9.21 -21.77 18.30
C PRO A 22 -10.64 -21.52 18.79
N PRO A 23 -11.66 -22.24 18.29
CA PRO A 23 -13.07 -22.01 18.67
C PRO A 23 -13.32 -22.04 20.18
N LYS A 24 -12.58 -22.90 20.90
CA LYS A 24 -12.69 -23.05 22.36
C LYS A 24 -12.25 -21.80 23.15
N LEU A 25 -11.49 -20.90 22.54
CA LEU A 25 -10.94 -19.71 23.18
C LEU A 25 -11.61 -18.42 22.72
N THR A 26 -12.45 -18.47 21.68
CA THR A 26 -13.06 -17.28 21.07
C THR A 26 -13.84 -16.45 22.08
N ASP A 27 -14.71 -17.08 22.88
CA ASP A 27 -15.51 -16.38 23.89
C ASP A 27 -14.65 -15.75 24.99
N THR A 28 -13.62 -16.46 25.45
CA THR A 28 -12.69 -15.95 26.46
C THR A 28 -11.96 -14.72 25.94
N VAL A 29 -11.44 -14.77 24.71
CA VAL A 29 -10.74 -13.64 24.09
C VAL A 29 -11.66 -12.43 23.94
N LEU A 30 -12.89 -12.63 23.45
CA LEU A 30 -13.87 -11.55 23.31
C LEU A 30 -14.23 -10.92 24.65
N GLN A 31 -14.38 -11.73 25.71
CA GLN A 31 -14.64 -11.22 27.06
C GLN A 31 -13.48 -10.39 27.60
N GLU A 32 -12.23 -10.84 27.45
CA GLU A 32 -11.06 -10.08 27.91
C GLU A 32 -10.89 -8.76 27.14
N LEU A 33 -11.08 -8.78 25.81
CA LEU A 33 -11.06 -7.56 25.00
C LEU A 33 -12.15 -6.57 25.44
N LYS A 34 -13.37 -7.07 25.71
CA LYS A 34 -14.47 -6.26 26.22
C LYS A 34 -14.15 -5.66 27.59
N ARG A 35 -13.53 -6.42 28.50
CA ARG A 35 -13.07 -5.93 29.82
C ARG A 35 -12.03 -4.82 29.68
N ALA A 36 -11.14 -4.93 28.69
CA ALA A 36 -10.17 -3.90 28.35
C ALA A 36 -10.77 -2.69 27.59
N GLY A 37 -12.09 -2.67 27.33
CA GLY A 37 -12.75 -1.60 26.59
C GLY A 37 -12.52 -1.65 25.06
N VAL A 38 -11.99 -2.76 24.54
CA VAL A 38 -11.74 -2.97 23.11
C VAL A 38 -12.97 -3.59 22.47
N LYS A 39 -13.48 -2.95 21.40
CA LYS A 39 -14.58 -3.50 20.60
C LYS A 39 -14.04 -4.58 19.67
N ALA A 40 -14.57 -5.79 19.79
CA ALA A 40 -14.24 -6.92 18.95
C ALA A 40 -15.46 -7.82 18.75
N ASP A 41 -15.50 -8.52 17.62
CA ASP A 41 -16.57 -9.46 17.30
C ASP A 41 -16.04 -10.59 16.39
N THR A 42 -16.75 -11.72 16.35
CA THR A 42 -16.45 -12.83 15.45
C THR A 42 -17.02 -12.54 14.07
N ILE A 43 -16.16 -12.30 13.09
CA ILE A 43 -16.56 -11.93 11.72
C ILE A 43 -16.52 -13.08 10.70
N GLY A 44 -16.11 -14.27 11.12
CA GLY A 44 -15.97 -15.41 10.23
C GLY A 44 -15.29 -16.62 10.86
N ARG A 45 -14.91 -17.58 10.02
CA ARG A 45 -14.26 -18.83 10.41
C ARG A 45 -13.21 -19.23 9.38
N VAL A 46 -12.23 -20.02 9.81
CA VAL A 46 -11.22 -20.60 8.93
C VAL A 46 -11.61 -22.02 8.59
N GLU A 47 -11.66 -22.33 7.30
CA GLU A 47 -11.94 -23.66 6.78
C GLU A 47 -10.83 -24.09 5.83
N ALA A 48 -10.70 -25.39 5.60
CA ALA A 48 -9.80 -25.89 4.57
C ALA A 48 -10.27 -25.38 3.20
N GLY A 49 -9.37 -24.73 2.46
CA GLY A 49 -9.73 -24.06 1.21
C GLY A 49 -8.54 -23.42 0.54
N ARG A 50 -8.80 -22.63 -0.51
CA ARG A 50 -7.75 -22.01 -1.35
C ARG A 50 -7.74 -20.48 -1.29
N GLY A 51 -8.57 -19.85 -0.47
CA GLY A 51 -8.68 -18.40 -0.46
C GLY A 51 -9.57 -17.84 0.65
N CYS A 52 -9.79 -16.52 0.59
CA CYS A 52 -10.67 -15.80 1.48
C CYS A 52 -11.96 -15.45 0.73
N TYR A 53 -13.10 -15.56 1.43
CA TYR A 53 -14.42 -15.31 0.87
C TYR A 53 -15.19 -14.38 1.80
N ILE A 54 -16.07 -13.58 1.21
CA ILE A 54 -16.98 -12.70 1.93
C ILE A 54 -18.42 -13.10 1.64
N VAL A 55 -19.20 -13.23 2.70
CA VAL A 55 -20.65 -13.47 2.61
C VAL A 55 -21.35 -12.11 2.68
N ARG A 56 -22.11 -11.76 1.64
CA ARG A 56 -22.93 -10.54 1.57
C ARG A 56 -24.32 -10.93 1.08
N ASP A 57 -25.37 -10.49 1.78
CA ASP A 57 -26.77 -10.70 1.38
C ASP A 57 -27.12 -12.17 1.09
N GLY A 58 -26.50 -13.10 1.81
CA GLY A 58 -26.67 -14.55 1.63
C GLY A 58 -25.86 -15.19 0.51
N GLY A 59 -25.13 -14.39 -0.29
CA GLY A 59 -24.22 -14.88 -1.33
C GLY A 59 -22.76 -14.89 -0.88
N GLU A 60 -22.01 -15.90 -1.29
CA GLU A 60 -20.56 -16.00 -1.07
C GLU A 60 -19.80 -15.56 -2.33
N SER A 61 -18.77 -14.73 -2.14
CA SER A 61 -17.90 -14.26 -3.22
C SER A 61 -16.44 -14.20 -2.77
N PRO A 62 -15.47 -14.41 -3.68
CA PRO A 62 -14.06 -14.28 -3.32
C PRO A 62 -13.72 -12.87 -2.82
N LEU A 63 -13.05 -12.78 -1.67
CA LEU A 63 -12.47 -11.54 -1.17
C LEU A 63 -11.07 -11.39 -1.78
N THR A 64 -10.98 -10.69 -2.90
CA THR A 64 -9.70 -10.35 -3.51
C THR A 64 -9.18 -9.04 -2.90
N PRO A 65 -8.14 -9.07 -2.05
CA PRO A 65 -7.53 -7.84 -1.55
C PRO A 65 -6.88 -7.12 -2.73
N LEU A 66 -7.49 -6.01 -3.14
CA LEU A 66 -6.89 -5.16 -4.15
C LEU A 66 -5.78 -4.39 -3.44
N PHE A 67 -4.52 -4.77 -3.68
CA PHE A 67 -3.34 -4.04 -3.21
C PHE A 67 -3.46 -2.57 -3.64
N ARG A 68 -3.81 -1.67 -2.72
CA ARG A 68 -4.04 -0.26 -3.03
C ARG A 68 -3.47 0.59 -1.91
N GLU A 69 -2.27 1.13 -2.14
CA GLU A 69 -1.52 2.00 -1.24
C GLU A 69 -2.19 3.36 -0.96
N SER A 70 -3.41 3.64 -1.44
CA SER A 70 -4.11 4.89 -1.12
C SER A 70 -5.63 4.76 -1.20
N PRO A 71 -6.38 5.50 -0.36
CA PRO A 71 -7.85 5.52 -0.38
C PRO A 71 -8.43 5.85 -1.76
N TYR A 72 -9.57 5.24 -2.08
CA TYR A 72 -10.35 5.53 -3.26
C TYR A 72 -10.94 6.92 -3.19
N THR A 73 -10.32 7.89 -3.87
CA THR A 73 -11.02 9.10 -4.28
C THR A 73 -11.76 8.82 -5.58
N LYS A 74 -12.87 9.52 -5.85
CA LYS A 74 -13.59 9.45 -7.13
C LYS A 74 -12.65 9.65 -8.33
N ILE A 75 -11.56 10.39 -8.16
CA ILE A 75 -10.49 10.58 -9.15
C ILE A 75 -9.86 9.25 -9.57
N LYS A 76 -9.52 8.34 -8.64
CA LYS A 76 -8.91 7.04 -8.98
C LYS A 76 -9.89 6.01 -9.57
N LYS A 77 -11.20 6.24 -9.47
CA LYS A 77 -12.22 5.44 -10.16
C LYS A 77 -12.53 5.94 -11.57
N LEU A 78 -12.45 7.26 -11.79
CA LEU A 78 -12.70 7.90 -13.09
C LEU A 78 -11.50 7.75 -14.02
N VAL A 79 -10.29 7.87 -13.48
CA VAL A 79 -9.03 7.64 -14.21
C VAL A 79 -8.77 6.14 -14.14
N GLY A 80 -9.44 5.43 -15.06
CA GLY A 80 -9.39 3.99 -15.17
C GLY A 80 -7.97 3.46 -15.22
N THR A 81 -7.87 2.17 -14.96
CA THR A 81 -6.72 1.27 -15.10
C THR A 81 -6.05 1.26 -16.48
N GLU A 82 -6.46 2.14 -17.40
CA GLU A 82 -5.84 2.31 -18.69
C GLU A 82 -4.59 3.20 -18.56
N PRO A 83 -3.50 2.86 -19.25
CA PRO A 83 -2.36 3.75 -19.32
C PRO A 83 -2.80 5.13 -19.86
N PRO A 84 -2.31 6.25 -19.30
CA PRO A 84 -2.65 7.59 -19.80
C PRO A 84 -2.40 7.67 -21.31
N GLU A 85 -3.21 8.41 -22.04
CA GLU A 85 -3.04 8.64 -23.49
C GLU A 85 -1.59 9.04 -23.85
N ARG A 86 -0.92 9.74 -22.92
CA ARG A 86 0.46 10.21 -23.02
C ARG A 86 1.49 9.34 -22.29
N LYS A 87 1.22 8.04 -22.06
CA LYS A 87 2.16 7.15 -21.35
C LYS A 87 3.55 7.14 -21.98
N LYS A 88 3.61 7.11 -23.32
CA LYS A 88 4.86 7.09 -24.07
C LYS A 88 5.64 8.41 -23.93
N GLU A 89 4.97 9.53 -24.16
CA GLU A 89 5.54 10.88 -23.98
C GLU A 89 6.04 11.09 -22.54
N MET A 90 5.26 10.67 -21.55
CA MET A 90 5.67 10.73 -20.14
C MET A 90 6.87 9.84 -19.83
N GLY A 91 6.94 8.65 -20.43
CA GLY A 91 8.08 7.75 -20.30
C GLY A 91 9.37 8.36 -20.85
N GLU A 92 9.31 8.97 -22.02
CA GLU A 92 10.45 9.66 -22.66
C GLU A 92 10.93 10.85 -21.81
N LEU A 93 10.00 11.63 -21.25
CA LEU A 93 10.33 12.75 -20.34
C LEU A 93 10.96 12.27 -19.03
N LEU A 94 10.46 11.17 -18.46
CA LEU A 94 11.02 10.57 -17.24
C LEU A 94 12.44 10.04 -17.49
N GLU A 95 12.65 9.35 -18.60
CA GLU A 95 13.96 8.82 -18.98
C GLU A 95 14.96 9.96 -19.23
N HIS A 96 14.53 11.03 -19.91
CA HIS A 96 15.34 12.23 -20.09
C HIS A 96 15.75 12.86 -18.75
N ALA A 97 14.78 13.07 -17.85
CA ALA A 97 15.03 13.65 -16.54
C ALA A 97 15.98 12.78 -15.68
N ALA A 98 15.80 11.46 -15.71
CA ALA A 98 16.68 10.51 -15.02
C ALA A 98 18.12 10.57 -15.55
N ASN A 99 18.29 10.60 -16.87
CA ASN A 99 19.60 10.71 -17.50
C ASN A 99 20.31 12.04 -17.16
N GLU A 100 19.59 13.15 -17.16
CA GLU A 100 20.15 14.45 -16.77
C GLU A 100 20.54 14.49 -15.28
N ALA A 101 19.74 13.87 -14.41
CA ALA A 101 20.08 13.73 -12.99
C ALA A 101 21.35 12.89 -12.77
N LEU A 102 21.49 11.78 -13.50
CA LEU A 102 22.70 10.94 -13.47
C LEU A 102 23.94 11.69 -13.96
N ARG A 103 23.82 12.45 -15.07
CA ARG A 103 24.89 13.29 -15.60
C ARG A 103 25.32 14.36 -14.60
N LYS A 104 24.36 15.03 -13.95
CA LYS A 104 24.63 16.01 -12.90
C LYS A 104 25.36 15.36 -11.71
N LYS A 105 24.89 14.20 -11.25
CA LYS A 105 25.54 13.43 -10.17
C LYS A 105 26.99 13.10 -10.51
N ALA A 106 27.24 12.52 -11.69
CA ALA A 106 28.59 12.17 -12.14
C ALA A 106 29.52 13.40 -12.18
N ARG A 107 29.02 14.53 -12.69
CA ARG A 107 29.77 15.80 -12.73
C ARG A 107 30.13 16.30 -11.33
N VAL A 108 29.18 16.25 -10.39
CA VAL A 108 29.40 16.66 -8.99
C VAL A 108 30.43 15.74 -8.34
N VAL A 109 30.25 14.42 -8.43
CA VAL A 109 31.19 13.44 -7.87
C VAL A 109 32.60 13.65 -8.43
N ARG A 110 32.75 13.82 -9.75
CA ARG A 110 34.05 14.11 -10.37
C ARG A 110 34.69 15.38 -9.81
N ARG A 111 33.93 16.47 -9.66
CA ARG A 111 34.45 17.73 -9.08
C ARG A 111 34.89 17.55 -7.64
N VAL A 112 34.13 16.82 -6.84
CA VAL A 112 34.47 16.51 -5.45
C VAL A 112 35.76 15.71 -5.38
N LEU A 113 35.87 14.60 -6.14
CA LEU A 113 37.06 13.75 -6.17
C LEU A 113 38.32 14.50 -6.65
N LEU A 114 38.20 15.34 -7.69
CA LEU A 114 39.32 16.17 -8.16
C LEU A 114 39.77 17.20 -7.11
N LYS A 115 38.84 17.76 -6.34
CA LYS A 115 39.14 18.69 -5.24
C LYS A 115 39.93 17.99 -4.12
N TYR A 116 39.57 16.76 -3.78
CA TYR A 116 40.31 15.97 -2.77
C TYR A 116 41.70 15.55 -3.27
N ARG A 117 41.84 15.07 -4.51
CA ARG A 117 43.16 14.73 -5.09
C ARG A 117 44.12 15.92 -5.16
N LYS A 118 43.64 17.11 -5.54
CA LYS A 118 44.47 18.32 -5.55
C LYS A 118 44.93 18.75 -4.14
N ARG A 119 44.14 18.46 -3.11
CA ARG A 119 44.50 18.73 -1.71
C ARG A 119 45.64 17.84 -1.22
N GLU A 120 45.64 16.55 -1.58
CA GLU A 120 46.74 15.62 -1.22
C GLU A 120 48.07 15.96 -1.92
N LEU A 121 48.02 16.43 -3.17
CA LEU A 121 49.21 16.85 -3.94
C LEU A 121 49.79 18.20 -3.53
N SER A 122 49.06 19.02 -2.77
CA SER A 122 49.50 20.34 -2.29
C SER A 122 50.11 20.29 -0.88
N PHE A 123 50.16 19.10 -0.26
CA PHE A 123 50.73 18.83 1.07
C PHE A 123 51.97 17.90 1.02
N LYS A 124 52.46 17.56 -0.18
CA LYS A 124 53.78 16.97 -0.41
C LYS A 124 54.69 18.02 -1.04
#